data_AF-A0A7R8V2D8-F1
#
_entry.id   AF-A0A7R8V2D8-F1
#
_cell.length_a   1.000
_cell.length_b   1.000
_cell.length_c   1.000
_cell.angle_alpha   90.00
_cell.angle_beta   90.00
_cell.angle_gamma   90.00
#
_symmetry.space_group_name_H-M   'P 1'
#
loop_
_entity.id
_entity.type
_entity.pdbx_description
1 polymer ?
#
loop_
_entity_poly.entity_id
_entity_poly.type
_entity_poly.pdbx_seq_one_letter_code
_entity_poly.pdbx_strand_id
1 'polypeptide(L)'
;MNFVDAENYLLVKQGEGAKEELFKLAVHFAEKSNTVLYISSKPLKSLPAVEIPDRDVLKRIIFMYFEQIHQLTGKLLELHSFSITPKLIIMESLHEFKSENSDADIDKHSLAISALFNGMQYLRRQLGSGCTSVVSVDSLRSNVNLQTLVDLYYYKTAIYSLDSIFNKDV
;
A
#
# COMPACT_ATOMS: atom_id res chain seq x y z
N MET A 1 12.95 13.84 19.66
CA MET A 1 13.03 12.94 18.48
C MET A 1 11.89 13.35 17.57
N ASN A 2 12.17 14.15 16.53
CA ASN A 2 11.13 14.77 15.72
C ASN A 2 10.63 13.77 14.67
N PHE A 3 9.48 13.16 14.95
CA PHE A 3 8.71 12.36 14.01
C PHE A 3 7.99 13.29 13.04
N VAL A 4 8.68 13.79 12.02
CA VAL A 4 7.98 14.29 10.81
C VAL A 4 7.53 13.07 10.01
N ASP A 5 6.30 13.05 9.52
CA ASP A 5 5.48 11.84 9.37
C ASP A 5 5.88 10.91 8.20
N ALA A 6 6.02 9.61 8.47
CA ALA A 6 5.74 8.59 7.46
C ALA A 6 4.22 8.38 7.49
N GLU A 7 3.56 8.59 6.37
CA GLU A 7 2.10 8.65 6.32
C GLU A 7 1.55 7.32 5.86
N ASN A 8 0.94 6.61 6.79
CA ASN A 8 0.35 5.31 6.56
C ASN A 8 -1.17 5.46 6.56
N TYR A 9 -1.78 5.23 5.41
CA TYR A 9 -3.22 5.33 5.22
C TYR A 9 -3.82 3.94 5.11
N LEU A 10 -4.99 3.78 5.73
CA LEU A 10 -5.83 2.61 5.58
C LEU A 10 -7.10 3.00 4.83
N LEU A 11 -7.30 2.41 3.66
CA LEU A 11 -8.52 2.55 2.88
C LEU A 11 -9.47 1.39 3.21
N VAL A 12 -10.56 1.69 3.91
CA VAL A 12 -11.62 0.71 4.22
C VAL A 12 -12.75 0.91 3.23
N LYS A 13 -12.76 0.12 2.15
CA LYS A 13 -13.76 0.25 1.09
C LYS A 13 -13.96 -1.09 0.38
N GLN A 14 -15.23 -1.46 0.18
CA GLN A 14 -15.58 -2.74 -0.46
C GLN A 14 -15.51 -2.68 -1.98
N GLY A 15 -14.97 -3.75 -2.57
CA GLY A 15 -15.17 -4.12 -3.97
C GLY A 15 -14.38 -3.28 -4.98
N GLU A 16 -14.86 -3.27 -6.23
CA GLU A 16 -14.19 -2.62 -7.38
C GLU A 16 -13.97 -1.11 -7.18
N GLY A 17 -14.79 -0.45 -6.35
CA GLY A 17 -14.66 0.97 -6.05
C GLY A 17 -13.39 1.34 -5.28
N ALA A 18 -12.73 0.40 -4.61
CA ALA A 18 -11.43 0.63 -3.97
C ALA A 18 -10.30 0.59 -5.01
N LYS A 19 -10.37 -0.34 -5.97
CA LYS A 19 -9.33 -0.52 -7.00
C LYS A 19 -9.20 0.69 -7.91
N GLU A 20 -10.34 1.24 -8.33
CA GLU A 20 -10.36 2.43 -9.19
C GLU A 20 -9.69 3.62 -8.50
N GLU A 21 -9.96 3.83 -7.22
CA GLU A 21 -9.38 4.96 -6.49
C GLU A 21 -7.89 4.77 -6.17
N LEU A 22 -7.48 3.55 -5.80
CA LEU A 22 -6.06 3.23 -5.61
C LEU A 22 -5.27 3.42 -6.90
N PHE A 23 -5.85 3.03 -8.04
CA PHE A 23 -5.22 3.24 -9.33
C PHE A 23 -5.16 4.73 -9.70
N LYS A 24 -6.23 5.50 -9.49
CA LYS A 24 -6.21 6.97 -9.65
C LYS A 24 -5.12 7.60 -8.79
N LEU A 25 -4.95 7.14 -7.56
CA LEU A 25 -3.90 7.62 -6.67
C LEU A 25 -2.51 7.27 -7.20
N ALA A 26 -2.31 6.05 -7.69
CA ALA A 26 -1.06 5.62 -8.31
C ALA A 26 -0.68 6.51 -9.50
N VAL A 27 -1.66 6.80 -10.37
CA VAL A 27 -1.51 7.69 -11.53
C VAL A 27 -1.13 9.10 -11.08
N HIS A 28 -1.87 9.67 -10.13
CA HIS A 28 -1.60 11.02 -9.61
C HIS A 28 -0.17 11.17 -9.06
N PHE A 29 0.33 10.19 -8.31
CA PHE A 29 1.71 10.22 -7.82
C PHE A 29 2.74 10.06 -8.94
N ALA A 30 2.44 9.21 -9.93
CA ALA A 30 3.30 8.97 -11.07
C ALA A 30 3.39 10.17 -12.02
N GLU A 31 2.31 10.94 -12.19
CA GLU A 31 2.28 12.21 -12.94
C GLU A 31 3.22 13.24 -12.31
N LYS A 32 3.31 13.27 -10.98
CA LYS A 32 4.29 14.06 -10.21
C LYS A 32 5.72 13.49 -10.29
N SER A 33 6.03 12.67 -11.29
CA SER A 33 7.32 12.01 -11.54
C SER A 33 7.80 11.06 -10.44
N ASN A 34 6.94 10.65 -9.50
CA ASN A 34 7.34 9.74 -8.44
C ASN A 34 7.25 8.28 -8.89
N THR A 35 8.15 7.45 -8.37
CA THR A 35 8.00 5.99 -8.52
C THR A 35 6.95 5.49 -7.53
N VAL A 36 6.03 4.68 -8.03
CA VAL A 36 4.94 4.08 -7.28
C VAL A 36 5.10 2.56 -7.29
N LEU A 37 5.00 1.95 -6.12
CA LEU A 37 4.94 0.49 -5.99
C LEU A 37 3.48 0.11 -5.77
N TYR A 38 2.89 -0.65 -6.69
CA TYR A 38 1.51 -1.11 -6.62
C TYR A 38 1.49 -2.62 -6.40
N ILE A 39 1.08 -3.06 -5.22
CA ILE A 39 1.09 -4.45 -4.78
C ILE A 39 -0.34 -4.99 -4.74
N SER A 40 -0.59 -6.14 -5.34
CA SER A 40 -1.91 -6.81 -5.30
C SER A 40 -1.77 -8.32 -5.23
N SER A 41 -2.85 -9.00 -4.83
CA SER A 41 -2.90 -10.48 -4.81
C SER A 41 -2.98 -11.07 -6.21
N LYS A 42 -3.49 -10.30 -7.18
CA LYS A 42 -3.83 -10.75 -8.53
C LYS A 42 -3.40 -9.71 -9.57
N PRO A 43 -3.03 -10.14 -10.78
CA PRO A 43 -2.83 -9.25 -11.91
C PRO A 43 -4.06 -8.39 -12.20
N LEU A 44 -3.83 -7.13 -12.61
CA LEU A 44 -4.90 -6.30 -13.15
C LEU A 44 -5.37 -6.91 -14.49
N LYS A 45 -6.63 -7.35 -14.54
CA LYS A 45 -7.22 -7.92 -15.75
C LYS A 45 -7.51 -6.87 -16.82
N SER A 46 -7.82 -5.66 -16.37
CA SER A 46 -8.03 -4.47 -17.18
C SER A 46 -7.59 -3.26 -16.37
N LEU A 47 -7.24 -2.17 -17.05
CA LEU A 47 -7.14 -0.90 -16.37
C LEU A 47 -8.53 -0.58 -15.76
N PRO A 48 -8.58 -0.06 -14.52
CA PRO A 48 -9.84 0.44 -13.98
C PRO A 48 -10.43 1.51 -14.91
N ALA A 49 -11.72 1.82 -14.76
CA ALA A 49 -12.46 2.75 -15.64
C ALA A 49 -11.99 4.22 -15.49
N VAL A 50 -10.72 4.46 -15.79
CA VAL A 50 -10.03 5.74 -15.69
C VAL A 50 -9.50 6.09 -17.08
N GLU A 51 -9.34 7.39 -17.34
CA GLU A 51 -8.62 7.85 -18.51
C GLU A 51 -7.23 7.22 -18.53
N ILE A 52 -6.84 6.67 -19.69
CA ILE A 52 -5.59 5.90 -19.82
C ILE A 52 -4.43 6.89 -19.65
N PRO A 53 -3.57 6.73 -18.64
CA PRO A 53 -2.46 7.64 -18.43
C PRO A 53 -1.42 7.51 -19.55
N ASP A 54 -0.62 8.55 -19.72
CA ASP A 54 0.51 8.53 -20.63
C ASP A 54 1.46 7.37 -20.32
N ARG A 55 2.11 6.85 -21.37
CA ARG A 55 3.04 5.72 -21.27
C ARG A 55 4.14 5.97 -20.24
N ASP A 56 4.65 7.20 -20.15
CA ASP A 56 5.73 7.54 -19.22
C ASP A 56 5.26 7.68 -17.77
N VAL A 57 3.98 7.95 -17.54
CA VAL A 57 3.35 7.87 -16.21
C VAL A 57 3.22 6.40 -15.81
N LEU A 58 2.71 5.54 -16.70
CA LEU A 58 2.56 4.11 -16.42
C LEU A 58 3.90 3.42 -16.12
N LYS A 59 5.00 3.79 -16.80
CA LYS A 59 6.34 3.24 -16.51
C LYS A 59 6.85 3.51 -15.09
N ARG A 60 6.29 4.51 -14.41
CA ARG A 60 6.67 4.85 -13.03
C ARG A 60 5.87 4.06 -12.00
N ILE A 61 4.82 3.33 -12.43
CA ILE A 61 4.03 2.45 -11.59
C ILE A 61 4.54 1.02 -11.78
N ILE A 62 5.13 0.49 -10.71
CA ILE A 62 5.72 -0.85 -10.70
C ILE A 62 4.72 -1.77 -10.02
N PHE A 63 4.15 -2.68 -10.81
CA PHE A 63 3.19 -3.66 -10.32
C PHE A 63 3.91 -4.89 -9.78
N MET A 64 3.53 -5.31 -8.57
CA MET A 64 3.98 -6.56 -7.96
C MET A 64 2.77 -7.39 -7.55
N TYR A 65 2.84 -8.70 -7.83
CA TYR A 65 1.73 -9.62 -7.59
C TYR A 65 2.19 -10.79 -6.73
N PHE A 66 1.50 -11.02 -5.60
CA PHE A 66 1.81 -12.12 -4.68
C PHE A 66 0.53 -12.80 -4.23
N GLU A 67 0.40 -14.11 -4.44
CA GLU A 67 -0.78 -14.82 -3.93
C GLU A 67 -0.66 -15.11 -2.42
N GLN A 68 0.57 -15.32 -1.94
CA GLN A 68 0.85 -15.74 -0.58
C GLN A 68 1.45 -14.61 0.25
N ILE A 69 0.96 -14.44 1.47
CA ILE A 69 1.41 -13.39 2.40
C ILE A 69 2.92 -13.50 2.69
N HIS A 70 3.49 -14.71 2.75
CA HIS A 70 4.91 -14.90 3.03
C HIS A 70 5.81 -14.35 1.90
N GLN A 71 5.37 -14.44 0.64
CA GLN A 71 6.10 -13.90 -0.50
C GLN A 71 6.11 -12.38 -0.46
N LEU A 72 4.94 -11.79 -0.14
CA LEU A 72 4.81 -10.36 0.09
C LEU A 72 5.73 -9.90 1.23
N THR A 73 5.68 -10.56 2.39
CA THR A 73 6.52 -10.23 3.54
C THR A 73 8.01 -10.28 3.18
N GLY A 74 8.46 -11.35 2.52
CA GLY A 74 9.84 -11.47 2.07
C GLY A 74 10.23 -10.28 1.18
N LYS A 75 9.35 -9.90 0.25
CA LYS A 75 9.64 -8.77 -0.64
C LYS A 75 9.68 -7.42 0.07
N LEU A 76 8.83 -7.21 1.07
CA LEU A 76 8.83 -5.99 1.88
C LEU A 76 10.11 -5.86 2.72
N LEU A 77 10.63 -6.97 3.25
CA LEU A 77 11.90 -6.99 3.97
C LEU A 77 13.08 -6.61 3.06
N GLU A 78 12.99 -6.92 1.76
CA GLU A 78 13.98 -6.57 0.74
C GLU A 78 13.86 -5.14 0.20
N LEU A 79 12.92 -4.31 0.68
CA LEU A 79 12.77 -2.93 0.16
C LEU A 79 14.07 -2.12 0.24
N HIS A 80 14.93 -2.43 1.21
CA HIS A 80 16.22 -1.78 1.39
C HIS A 80 17.22 -2.06 0.25
N SER A 81 17.08 -3.18 -0.44
CA SER A 81 17.96 -3.60 -1.53
C SER A 81 17.42 -3.24 -2.91
N PHE A 82 16.30 -2.53 -2.99
CA PHE A 82 15.74 -2.11 -4.28
C PHE A 82 16.62 -1.03 -4.90
N SER A 83 16.84 -1.12 -6.21
CA SER A 83 17.51 -0.06 -6.99
C SER A 83 16.62 1.16 -7.19
N ILE A 84 15.32 1.03 -6.92
CA ILE A 84 14.31 2.06 -7.01
C ILE A 84 13.95 2.56 -5.62
N THR A 85 13.51 3.82 -5.53
CA THR A 85 13.07 4.40 -4.26
C THR A 85 11.63 4.93 -4.43
N PRO A 86 10.60 4.10 -4.16
CA PRO A 86 9.22 4.52 -4.33
C PRO A 86 8.84 5.59 -3.30
N LYS A 87 8.09 6.60 -3.74
CA LYS A 87 7.48 7.59 -2.81
C LYS A 87 6.09 7.16 -2.34
N LEU A 88 5.45 6.26 -3.08
CA LEU A 88 4.15 5.69 -2.74
C LEU A 88 4.22 4.16 -2.81
N ILE A 89 3.76 3.49 -1.76
CA ILE A 89 3.52 2.05 -1.74
C ILE A 89 2.03 1.81 -1.54
N ILE A 90 1.37 1.25 -2.55
CA ILE A 90 -0.01 0.79 -2.47
C ILE A 90 -0.01 -0.71 -2.24
N MET A 91 -0.80 -1.16 -1.26
CA MET A 91 -1.10 -2.57 -1.03
C MET A 91 -2.61 -2.76 -1.13
N GLU A 92 -3.04 -3.31 -2.25
CA GLU A 92 -4.44 -3.58 -2.53
C GLU A 92 -4.90 -4.84 -1.81
N SER A 93 -6.02 -4.71 -1.10
CA SER A 93 -6.80 -5.80 -0.51
C SER A 93 -5.94 -6.74 0.31
N LEU A 94 -5.39 -6.23 1.41
CA LEU A 94 -4.51 -6.99 2.31
C LEU A 94 -5.11 -8.34 2.74
N HIS A 95 -6.43 -8.43 2.87
CA HIS A 95 -7.15 -9.65 3.23
C HIS A 95 -7.18 -10.74 2.15
N GLU A 96 -6.79 -10.43 0.92
CA GLU A 96 -6.73 -11.42 -0.17
C GLU A 96 -5.42 -12.21 -0.21
N PHE A 97 -4.39 -11.79 0.51
CA PHE A 97 -3.12 -12.51 0.57
C PHE A 97 -3.30 -13.77 1.43
N LYS A 98 -3.13 -14.94 0.81
CA LYS A 98 -3.39 -16.22 1.47
C LYS A 98 -2.27 -16.55 2.45
N SER A 99 -2.66 -17.23 3.51
CA SER A 99 -1.77 -17.89 4.46
C SER A 99 -1.97 -19.39 4.33
N GLU A 100 -0.87 -20.14 4.33
CA GLU A 100 -0.91 -21.61 4.26
C GLU A 100 -1.62 -22.26 5.47
N ASN A 101 -1.71 -21.56 6.61
CA ASN A 101 -2.36 -22.02 7.84
C ASN A 101 -3.28 -20.92 8.37
N SER A 102 -4.60 -21.16 8.35
CA SER A 102 -5.64 -20.19 8.77
C SER A 102 -5.49 -19.70 10.21
N ASP A 103 -4.90 -20.53 11.08
CA ASP A 103 -4.80 -20.26 12.52
C ASP A 103 -3.75 -19.18 12.87
N ALA A 104 -2.85 -18.85 11.92
CA ALA A 104 -1.78 -17.87 12.11
C ALA A 104 -1.93 -16.63 11.20
N ASP A 105 -3.14 -16.37 10.72
CA ASP A 105 -3.38 -15.30 9.74
C ASP A 105 -3.06 -13.92 10.32
N ILE A 106 -3.39 -13.64 11.58
CA ILE A 106 -3.07 -12.36 12.23
C ILE A 106 -1.56 -12.11 12.24
N ASP A 107 -0.78 -13.09 12.68
CA ASP A 107 0.66 -12.94 12.88
C ASP A 107 1.37 -12.66 11.55
N LYS A 108 0.95 -13.35 10.50
CA LYS A 108 1.55 -13.17 9.16
C LYS A 108 1.20 -11.81 8.56
N HIS A 109 -0.04 -11.37 8.68
CA HIS A 109 -0.43 -10.03 8.25
C HIS A 109 0.24 -8.94 9.10
N SER A 110 0.36 -9.15 10.41
CA SER A 110 1.11 -8.25 11.33
C SER A 110 2.56 -8.13 10.90
N LEU A 111 3.19 -9.24 10.54
CA LEU A 111 4.56 -9.28 10.08
C LEU A 111 4.71 -8.56 8.73
N ALA A 112 3.77 -8.73 7.79
CA ALA A 112 3.77 -8.00 6.53
C ALA A 112 3.66 -6.48 6.73
N ILE A 113 2.75 -6.01 7.59
CA ILE A 113 2.62 -4.58 7.92
C ILE A 113 3.86 -4.06 8.63
N SER A 114 4.42 -4.83 9.56
CA SER A 114 5.66 -4.47 10.25
C SER A 114 6.84 -4.36 9.28
N ALA A 115 6.95 -5.30 8.32
CA ALA A 115 7.95 -5.28 7.27
C ALA A 115 7.79 -4.06 6.35
N LEU A 116 6.55 -3.72 5.96
CA LEU A 116 6.24 -2.51 5.20
C LEU A 116 6.73 -1.26 5.94
N PHE A 117 6.37 -1.10 7.22
CA PHE A 117 6.74 0.09 7.98
C PHE A 117 8.25 0.20 8.22
N ASN A 118 8.92 -0.93 8.45
CA ASN A 118 10.38 -0.97 8.52
C ASN A 118 11.02 -0.54 7.19
N GLY A 119 10.53 -1.08 6.08
CA GLY A 119 10.98 -0.70 4.74
C GLY A 119 10.74 0.80 4.45
N MET A 120 9.59 1.34 4.83
CA MET A 120 9.29 2.77 4.71
C MET A 120 10.23 3.65 5.55
N GLN A 121 10.60 3.21 6.75
CA GLN A 121 11.56 3.93 7.57
C GLN A 121 12.93 4.03 6.88
N TYR A 122 13.35 2.95 6.21
CA TYR A 122 14.55 2.96 5.37
C TYR A 122 14.39 3.92 4.18
N LEU A 123 13.31 3.79 3.40
CA LEU A 123 13.05 4.61 2.22
C LEU A 123 13.02 6.11 2.55
N ARG A 124 12.45 6.48 3.70
CA ARG A 124 12.46 7.85 4.19
C ARG A 124 13.87 8.39 4.40
N ARG A 125 14.77 7.59 5.00
CA ARG A 125 16.16 8.00 5.21
C ARG A 125 16.88 8.20 3.87
N GLN A 126 16.55 7.39 2.87
CA GLN A 126 17.13 7.48 1.54
C GLN A 126 16.58 8.68 0.72
N LEU A 127 15.27 8.94 0.79
CA LEU A 127 14.62 10.02 0.04
C LEU A 127 14.91 11.41 0.61
N GLY A 128 15.17 11.52 1.91
CA GLY A 128 15.17 12.81 2.63
C GLY A 128 13.77 13.45 2.76
N SER A 129 12.81 13.00 1.96
CA SER A 129 11.37 13.30 2.04
C SER A 129 10.59 12.10 2.62
N GLY A 130 9.29 12.31 2.91
CA GLY A 130 8.39 11.23 3.33
C GLY A 130 8.17 10.17 2.24
N CYS A 131 7.81 8.96 2.68
CA CYS A 131 7.23 7.90 1.85
C CYS A 131 5.82 7.65 2.38
N THR A 132 4.85 7.56 1.47
CA THR A 132 3.44 7.33 1.79
C THR A 132 3.11 5.86 1.53
N SER A 133 2.34 5.24 2.43
CA SER A 133 1.70 3.96 2.14
C SER A 133 0.19 4.07 2.17
N VAL A 134 -0.47 3.31 1.29
CA VAL A 134 -1.91 3.11 1.32
C VAL A 134 -2.18 1.62 1.29
N VAL A 135 -2.78 1.10 2.35
CA VAL A 135 -3.21 -0.29 2.45
C VAL A 135 -4.72 -0.31 2.36
N SER A 136 -5.30 -1.13 1.49
CA SER A 136 -6.76 -1.29 1.43
C SER A 136 -7.25 -2.61 2.00
N VAL A 137 -8.48 -2.56 2.53
CA VAL A 137 -9.22 -3.70 3.07
C VAL A 137 -10.70 -3.54 2.74
N ASP A 138 -11.38 -4.63 2.39
CA ASP A 138 -12.79 -4.58 1.97
C ASP A 138 -13.71 -4.19 3.14
N SER A 139 -13.54 -4.84 4.30
CA SER A 139 -14.40 -4.60 5.45
C SER A 139 -13.72 -4.99 6.75
N LEU A 140 -13.68 -4.07 7.71
CA LEU A 140 -13.22 -4.35 9.07
C LEU A 140 -14.25 -5.14 9.89
N ARG A 141 -15.53 -5.11 9.49
CA ARG A 141 -16.64 -5.65 10.30
C ARG A 141 -16.80 -7.16 10.20
N SER A 142 -16.15 -7.82 9.24
CA SER A 142 -16.26 -9.27 9.02
C SER A 142 -15.02 -10.06 9.44
N ASN A 143 -13.94 -9.40 9.86
CA ASN A 143 -12.69 -10.06 10.21
C ASN A 143 -12.01 -9.39 11.42
N VAL A 144 -12.23 -9.97 12.60
CA VAL A 144 -11.70 -9.49 13.90
C VAL A 144 -10.17 -9.33 13.85
N ASN A 145 -9.51 -10.21 13.11
CA ASN A 145 -8.06 -10.22 12.92
C ASN A 145 -7.56 -8.95 12.21
N LEU A 146 -8.30 -8.47 11.21
CA LEU A 146 -8.00 -7.22 10.51
C LEU A 146 -8.28 -6.01 11.39
N GLN A 147 -9.37 -6.00 12.15
CA GLN A 147 -9.67 -4.91 13.09
C GLN A 147 -8.53 -4.74 14.10
N THR A 148 -7.99 -5.84 14.66
CA THR A 148 -6.82 -5.79 15.55
C THR A 148 -5.59 -5.17 14.88
N LEU A 149 -5.33 -5.49 13.60
CA LEU A 149 -4.23 -4.88 12.85
C LEU A 149 -4.43 -3.37 12.65
N VAL A 150 -5.65 -2.94 12.37
CA VAL A 150 -6.00 -1.52 12.28
C VAL A 150 -5.74 -0.81 13.60
N ASP A 151 -6.22 -1.40 14.69
CA ASP A 151 -6.10 -0.82 16.02
C ASP A 151 -4.62 -0.72 16.46
N LEU A 152 -3.79 -1.71 16.10
CA LEU A 152 -2.37 -1.75 16.44
C LEU A 152 -1.52 -0.76 15.61
N TYR A 153 -1.76 -0.68 14.30
CA TYR A 153 -0.83 -0.03 13.37
C TYR A 153 -1.35 1.27 12.76
N TYR A 154 -2.65 1.53 12.85
CA TYR A 154 -3.33 2.69 12.23
C TYR A 154 -4.16 3.49 13.25
N TYR A 155 -3.81 3.43 14.54
CA TYR A 155 -4.51 4.06 15.69
C TYR A 155 -4.82 5.57 15.54
N LYS A 156 -4.16 6.29 14.62
CA LYS A 156 -4.58 7.61 14.14
C LYS A 156 -5.36 7.48 12.82
N THR A 157 -6.45 6.73 12.82
CA THR A 157 -7.40 6.71 11.71
C THR A 157 -8.19 8.02 11.76
N ALA A 158 -7.60 9.11 11.27
CA ALA A 158 -8.41 9.90 10.38
C ALA A 158 -8.67 8.94 9.21
N ILE A 159 -9.90 8.43 9.12
CA ILE A 159 -10.40 7.74 7.95
C ILE A 159 -10.37 8.81 6.86
N TYR A 160 -9.21 8.95 6.25
CA TYR A 160 -8.97 9.97 5.28
C TYR A 160 -9.70 9.53 4.01
N SER A 161 -10.63 10.37 3.55
CA SER A 161 -10.96 10.35 2.14
C SER A 161 -9.65 10.50 1.36
N LEU A 162 -9.48 9.75 0.28
CA LEU A 162 -8.33 9.86 -0.60
C LEU A 162 -8.13 11.30 -1.10
N ASP A 163 -9.18 12.13 -1.07
CA ASP A 163 -9.13 13.58 -1.32
C ASP A 163 -8.02 14.29 -0.52
N SER A 164 -7.77 13.87 0.72
CA SER A 164 -6.69 14.45 1.54
C SER A 164 -5.29 14.01 1.11
N ILE A 165 -5.18 12.91 0.36
CA ILE A 165 -3.94 12.41 -0.23
C ILE A 165 -3.71 13.07 -1.59
N PHE A 166 -4.76 13.26 -2.40
CA PHE A 166 -4.68 13.94 -3.70
C PHE A 166 -4.23 15.41 -3.57
N ASN A 167 -4.63 16.09 -2.50
CA ASN A 167 -4.28 17.50 -2.26
C ASN A 167 -2.90 17.70 -1.61
N LYS A 168 -2.12 16.63 -1.38
CA LYS A 168 -0.75 16.78 -0.90
C LYS A 168 0.17 17.13 -2.06
N ASP A 169 0.45 18.41 -2.15
CA ASP A 169 1.63 18.91 -2.82
C ASP A 169 2.85 18.66 -1.93
N VAL A 170 3.79 17.90 -2.49
CA VAL A 170 5.15 17.73 -1.96
C VAL A 170 5.88 19.06 -2.03
#